data_AF-A0A7K2J8C5-F1
#
_entry.id   AF-A0A7K2J8C5-F1
#
_cell.length_a   1.000
_cell.length_b   1.000
_cell.length_c   1.000
_cell.angle_alpha   90.00
_cell.angle_beta   90.00
_cell.angle_gamma   90.00
#
_symmetry.space_group_name_H-M   'P 1'
#
loop_
_entity.id
_entity.type
_entity.pdbx_description
1 polymer ?
#
loop_
_entity_poly.entity_id
_entity_poly.type
_entity_poly.pdbx_seq_one_letter_code
_entity_poly.pdbx_strand_id
1 'polypeptide(L)'
;MTLPEELILLTLDPGSGKPLCPAASLAYGAAGAALAELELQGRIREERGRVQVVNPLDPADPRLAALLRTLPRGKAPRSGMRARRWVADFDKHVRDTHLDSLVERSVLSRETRRVLGLFPYHRHFPVHPDLVPGLRRRFAHAEKAGYPDPRDRLLAALVSAMGLASTLTRNGRPGRTAMKVLRRSEWTATAVHHNVKQSESGGGGGSDGWSGDSGAGWLRRGW
;
A
#
# COMPACT_ATOMS: atom_id res chain seq x y z
N MET A 1 10.44 0.79 13.81
CA MET A 1 9.95 0.86 12.41
C MET A 1 8.70 0.00 12.36
N THR A 2 7.67 0.40 11.63
CA THR A 2 6.40 -0.38 11.50
C THR A 2 6.36 -1.15 10.18
N LEU A 3 5.48 -2.14 10.03
CA LEU A 3 5.30 -2.86 8.77
C LEU A 3 5.01 -1.93 7.56
N PRO A 4 4.15 -0.89 7.67
CA PRO A 4 3.97 0.07 6.58
C PRO A 4 5.27 0.76 6.17
N GLU A 5 6.06 1.22 7.14
CA GLU A 5 7.35 1.88 6.89
C GLU A 5 8.35 0.93 6.23
N GLU A 6 8.44 -0.31 6.73
CA GLU A 6 9.29 -1.35 6.14
C GLU A 6 8.87 -1.67 4.70
N LEU A 7 7.58 -1.81 4.43
CA LEU A 7 7.08 -2.07 3.08
C LEU A 7 7.36 -0.88 2.13
N ILE A 8 7.16 0.36 2.58
CA ILE A 8 7.49 1.56 1.81
C ILE A 8 8.97 1.57 1.43
N LEU A 9 9.87 1.37 2.40
CA LEU A 9 11.31 1.36 2.16
C LEU A 9 11.74 0.20 1.26
N LEU A 10 11.17 -0.99 1.46
CA LEU A 10 11.48 -2.18 0.66
C LEU A 10 11.11 -1.99 -0.81
N THR A 11 10.02 -1.25 -1.07
CA THR A 11 9.49 -1.00 -2.41
C THR A 11 9.99 0.29 -3.03
N LEU A 12 10.89 1.03 -2.36
CA LEU A 12 11.50 2.24 -2.90
C LEU A 12 12.67 1.91 -3.82
N ASP A 13 12.75 2.61 -4.95
CA ASP A 13 13.96 2.68 -5.78
C ASP A 13 14.83 3.86 -5.30
N PRO A 14 16.00 3.60 -4.67
CA PRO A 14 16.85 4.65 -4.15
C PRO A 14 17.42 5.57 -5.24
N GLY A 15 17.55 5.09 -6.49
CA GLY A 15 18.12 5.88 -7.59
C GLY A 15 17.14 6.91 -8.14
N SER A 16 15.89 6.51 -8.37
CA SER A 16 14.88 7.41 -8.95
C SER A 16 14.01 8.14 -7.91
N GLY A 17 14.01 7.68 -6.66
CA GLY A 17 13.14 8.15 -5.59
C GLY A 17 11.66 7.78 -5.78
N LYS A 18 11.39 6.82 -6.68
CA LYS A 18 10.04 6.32 -7.00
C LYS A 18 9.82 4.94 -6.37
N PRO A 19 8.58 4.56 -6.07
CA PRO A 19 8.29 3.17 -5.78
C PRO A 19 8.50 2.28 -7.01
N LEU A 20 8.88 1.03 -6.78
CA LEU A 20 9.03 -0.03 -7.78
C LEU A 20 7.69 -0.52 -8.36
N CYS A 21 6.56 -0.01 -7.84
CA CYS A 21 5.20 -0.35 -8.25
C CYS A 21 4.37 0.92 -8.48
N PRO A 22 3.19 0.83 -9.11
CA PRO A 22 2.26 1.95 -9.22
C PRO A 22 1.92 2.56 -7.85
N ALA A 23 1.71 3.88 -7.81
CA ALA A 23 1.44 4.61 -6.57
C ALA A 23 0.18 4.11 -5.83
N ALA A 24 -0.82 3.62 -6.56
CA ALA A 24 -2.01 2.98 -5.99
C ALA A 24 -1.67 1.65 -5.31
N SER A 25 -0.84 0.80 -5.94
CA SER A 25 -0.38 -0.45 -5.33
C SER A 25 0.41 -0.23 -4.05
N LEU A 26 1.26 0.81 -4.01
CA LEU A 26 1.93 1.22 -2.77
C LEU A 26 0.92 1.65 -1.70
N ALA A 27 -0.10 2.42 -2.07
CA ALA A 27 -1.11 2.89 -1.14
C ALA A 27 -1.91 1.72 -0.52
N TYR A 28 -2.38 0.79 -1.36
CA TYR A 28 -3.04 -0.43 -0.87
C TYR A 28 -2.11 -1.26 -0.01
N GLY A 29 -0.85 -1.42 -0.43
CA GLY A 29 0.18 -2.10 0.35
C GLY A 29 0.38 -1.50 1.74
N ALA A 30 0.51 -0.18 1.84
CA ALA A 30 0.68 0.53 3.10
C ALA A 30 -0.53 0.34 4.02
N ALA A 31 -1.76 0.45 3.50
CA ALA A 31 -2.97 0.19 4.27
C ALA A 31 -3.07 -1.27 4.75
N GLY A 32 -2.78 -2.24 3.89
CA GLY A 32 -2.74 -3.66 4.29
C GLY A 32 -1.67 -3.94 5.35
N ALA A 33 -0.50 -3.30 5.22
CA ALA A 33 0.58 -3.38 6.20
C ALA A 33 0.17 -2.78 7.57
N ALA A 34 -0.64 -1.73 7.58
CA ALA A 34 -1.11 -1.12 8.83
C ALA A 34 -2.10 -2.03 9.56
N LEU A 35 -3.00 -2.69 8.82
CA LEU A 35 -3.85 -3.74 9.39
C LEU A 35 -3.01 -4.91 9.92
N ALA A 36 -2.00 -5.36 9.16
CA ALA A 36 -1.11 -6.43 9.59
C ALA A 36 -0.33 -6.08 10.87
N GLU A 37 0.14 -4.83 10.99
CA GLU A 37 0.81 -4.35 12.20
C GLU A 37 -0.13 -4.31 13.41
N LEU A 38 -1.38 -3.85 13.23
CA LEU A 38 -2.39 -3.86 14.28
C LEU A 38 -2.76 -5.28 14.72
N GLU A 39 -2.79 -6.24 13.79
CA GLU A 39 -3.04 -7.65 14.08
C GLU A 39 -1.86 -8.28 14.84
N LEU A 40 -0.62 -8.02 14.41
CA LEU A 40 0.58 -8.47 15.13
C LEU A 40 0.62 -7.96 16.57
N GLN A 41 0.09 -6.76 16.81
CA GLN A 41 -0.04 -6.18 18.15
C GLN A 41 -1.27 -6.70 18.93
N GLY A 42 -2.03 -7.64 18.38
CA GLY A 42 -3.22 -8.22 19.01
C GLY A 42 -4.37 -7.23 19.18
N ARG A 43 -4.44 -6.18 18.35
CA ARG A 43 -5.46 -5.12 18.46
C ARG A 43 -6.70 -5.39 17.65
N ILE A 44 -6.52 -6.05 16.52
CA ILE A 44 -7.58 -6.43 15.60
C ILE A 44 -7.51 -7.91 15.30
N ARG A 45 -8.63 -8.45 14.83
CA ARG A 45 -8.68 -9.75 14.17
C ARG A 45 -9.54 -9.65 12.92
N GLU A 46 -9.31 -10.58 12.00
CA GLU A 46 -10.23 -10.82 10.90
C GLU A 46 -11.17 -11.96 11.23
N GLU A 47 -12.43 -11.80 10.82
CA GLU A 47 -13.40 -12.88 10.79
C GLU A 47 -14.27 -12.75 9.53
N ARG A 48 -14.22 -13.76 8.65
CA ARG A 48 -15.09 -13.87 7.45
C ARG A 48 -15.00 -12.64 6.52
N GLY A 49 -13.80 -12.14 6.27
CA GLY A 49 -13.52 -10.98 5.43
C GLY A 49 -13.68 -9.63 6.14
N ARG A 50 -13.99 -9.62 7.45
CA ARG A 50 -14.30 -8.42 8.21
C ARG A 50 -13.35 -8.22 9.38
N VAL A 51 -12.82 -7.01 9.47
CA VAL A 51 -11.92 -6.57 10.55
C VAL A 51 -12.76 -6.10 11.73
N GLN A 52 -12.35 -6.55 12.93
CA GLN A 52 -12.95 -6.17 14.20
C GLN A 52 -11.86 -5.80 15.20
N VAL A 53 -12.12 -4.77 16.00
CA VAL A 53 -11.25 -4.39 17.13
C VAL A 53 -11.48 -5.38 18.28
N VAL A 54 -10.41 -6.04 18.73
CA VAL A 54 -10.42 -6.97 19.88
C VAL A 54 -9.78 -6.36 21.12
N ASN A 55 -8.81 -5.47 20.94
CA ASN A 55 -8.21 -4.69 22.00
C ASN A 55 -8.22 -3.20 21.58
N PRO A 56 -9.08 -2.37 22.23
CA PRO A 56 -9.26 -0.97 21.86
C PRO A 56 -8.21 -0.03 22.47
N LEU A 57 -7.26 -0.55 23.25
CA LEU A 57 -6.16 0.27 23.76
C LEU A 57 -5.37 0.85 22.60
N ASP A 58 -4.90 2.08 22.75
CA ASP A 58 -4.13 2.74 21.70
C ASP A 58 -2.72 2.12 21.57
N PRO A 59 -2.22 1.91 20.35
CA PRO A 59 -0.82 1.62 20.10
C PRO A 59 0.08 2.80 20.44
N ALA A 60 1.35 2.48 20.73
CA ALA A 60 2.38 3.49 20.94
C ALA A 60 2.60 4.37 19.70
N ASP A 61 2.41 3.83 18.49
CA ASP A 61 2.42 4.62 17.27
C ASP A 61 1.08 5.37 17.12
N PRO A 62 1.06 6.72 17.19
CA PRO A 62 -0.16 7.50 17.11
C PRO A 62 -0.88 7.37 15.76
N ARG A 63 -0.18 7.04 14.68
CA ARG A 63 -0.78 6.79 13.36
C ARG A 63 -1.60 5.52 13.38
N LEU A 64 -1.03 4.44 13.94
CA LEU A 64 -1.77 3.19 14.13
C LEU A 64 -2.95 3.40 15.10
N ALA A 65 -2.84 4.29 16.09
CA ALA A 65 -3.92 4.60 17.01
C ALA A 65 -5.07 5.32 16.29
N ALA A 66 -4.76 6.30 15.45
CA ALA A 66 -5.76 6.95 14.59
C ALA A 66 -6.47 5.92 13.69
N LEU A 67 -5.72 5.03 13.04
CA LEU A 67 -6.26 3.98 12.18
C LEU A 67 -7.11 2.95 12.94
N LEU A 68 -6.71 2.57 14.16
CA LEU A 68 -7.49 1.66 15.01
C LEU A 68 -8.87 2.24 15.33
N ARG A 69 -8.96 3.57 15.53
CA ARG A 69 -10.21 4.27 15.83
C ARG A 69 -11.15 4.39 14.63
N THR A 70 -10.69 4.18 13.40
CA THR A 70 -11.57 4.13 12.22
C THR A 70 -12.28 2.78 12.07
N LEU A 71 -11.81 1.75 12.77
CA LEU A 71 -12.41 0.42 12.74
C LEU A 71 -13.60 0.30 13.70
N PRO A 72 -14.67 -0.40 13.29
CA PRO A 72 -15.84 -0.56 14.13
C PRO A 72 -15.52 -1.37 15.39
N ARG A 73 -15.99 -0.87 16.53
CA ARG A 73 -15.97 -1.57 17.82
C ARG A 73 -17.30 -2.30 17.96
N GLY A 74 -17.31 -3.63 17.80
CA GLY A 74 -18.53 -4.40 17.92
C GLY A 74 -18.27 -5.90 18.00
N LYS A 75 -19.03 -6.58 18.86
CA LYS A 75 -18.93 -8.03 19.07
C LYS A 75 -19.89 -8.83 18.16
N ALA A 76 -20.70 -8.16 17.33
CA ALA A 76 -21.67 -8.83 16.50
C ALA A 76 -20.99 -9.41 15.24
N PRO A 77 -21.32 -10.64 14.80
CA PRO A 77 -20.66 -11.30 13.66
C PRO A 77 -20.71 -10.52 12.33
N ARG A 78 -21.58 -9.52 12.21
CA ARG A 78 -21.74 -8.68 11.01
C ARG A 78 -21.30 -7.21 11.21
N SER A 79 -20.85 -6.81 12.40
CA SER A 79 -20.48 -5.41 12.70
C SER A 79 -19.09 -5.01 12.23
N GLY A 80 -18.24 -5.95 11.80
CA GLY A 80 -16.89 -5.65 11.30
C GLY A 80 -16.87 -4.97 9.93
N MET A 81 -15.82 -4.20 9.63
CA MET A 81 -15.64 -3.56 8.33
C MET A 81 -14.95 -4.52 7.35
N ARG A 82 -15.41 -4.61 6.10
CA ARG A 82 -14.74 -5.47 5.10
C ARG A 82 -13.29 -5.02 4.90
N ALA A 83 -12.33 -5.93 5.05
CA ALA A 83 -10.90 -5.62 4.96
C ALA A 83 -10.55 -4.90 3.64
N ARG A 84 -11.00 -5.46 2.50
CA ARG A 84 -10.80 -4.84 1.17
C ARG A 84 -11.36 -3.43 1.05
N ARG A 85 -12.49 -3.16 1.72
CA ARG A 85 -13.11 -1.82 1.70
C ARG A 85 -12.30 -0.86 2.56
N TRP A 86 -11.92 -1.26 3.78
CA TRP A 86 -11.06 -0.43 4.63
C TRP A 86 -9.73 -0.10 3.93
N VAL A 87 -9.10 -1.09 3.31
CA VAL A 87 -7.86 -0.88 2.54
C VAL A 87 -8.08 0.12 1.41
N ALA A 88 -9.19 0.06 0.68
CA ALA A 88 -9.48 1.01 -0.39
C ALA A 88 -9.83 2.42 0.12
N ASP A 89 -10.54 2.52 1.24
CA ASP A 89 -11.01 3.80 1.80
C ASP A 89 -9.86 4.59 2.47
N PHE A 90 -8.83 3.90 2.99
CA PHE A 90 -7.73 4.51 3.77
C PHE A 90 -6.35 4.45 3.11
N ASP A 91 -6.21 3.91 1.89
CA ASP A 91 -4.94 3.66 1.19
C ASP A 91 -3.99 4.87 1.17
N LYS A 92 -4.44 6.00 0.63
CA LYS A 92 -3.64 7.22 0.45
C LYS A 92 -3.30 7.83 1.78
N HIS A 93 -4.28 7.93 2.68
CA HIS A 93 -4.07 8.50 4.01
C HIS A 93 -3.00 7.71 4.79
N VAL A 94 -3.08 6.38 4.79
CA VAL A 94 -2.07 5.53 5.46
C VAL A 94 -0.70 5.73 4.82
N ARG A 95 -0.61 5.65 3.49
CA ARG A 95 0.66 5.83 2.76
C ARG A 95 1.30 7.17 3.07
N ASP A 96 0.55 8.26 2.95
CA ASP A 96 1.07 9.61 3.06
C ASP A 96 1.51 9.88 4.50
N THR A 97 0.72 9.45 5.50
CA THR A 97 1.09 9.60 6.92
C THR A 97 2.37 8.83 7.29
N HIS A 98 2.61 7.66 6.70
CA HIS A 98 3.85 6.92 6.94
C HIS A 98 5.04 7.47 6.14
N LEU A 99 4.84 8.01 4.94
CA LEU A 99 5.89 8.73 4.20
C LEU A 99 6.30 10.00 4.95
N ASP A 100 5.35 10.77 5.44
CA ASP A 100 5.60 11.98 6.24
C ASP A 100 6.38 11.64 7.51
N SER A 101 6.00 10.58 8.24
CA SER A 101 6.77 10.06 9.39
C SER A 101 8.23 9.75 9.04
N LEU A 102 8.46 9.09 7.90
CA LEU A 102 9.81 8.75 7.44
C LEU A 102 10.62 10.00 7.08
N VAL A 103 9.96 11.05 6.58
CA VAL A 103 10.59 12.34 6.29
C VAL A 103 10.90 13.12 7.56
N GLU A 104 9.95 13.22 8.48
CA GLU A 104 10.12 13.88 9.79
C GLU A 104 11.26 13.26 10.58
N ARG A 105 11.40 11.94 10.53
CA ARG A 105 12.49 11.19 11.18
C ARG A 105 13.79 11.18 10.39
N SER A 106 13.89 11.95 9.30
CA SER A 106 15.07 12.02 8.43
C SER A 106 15.54 10.65 7.91
N VAL A 107 14.62 9.71 7.71
CA VAL A 107 14.88 8.43 7.04
C VAL A 107 14.76 8.60 5.52
N LEU A 108 13.78 9.41 5.10
CA LEU A 108 13.59 9.84 3.72
C LEU A 108 13.71 11.37 3.63
N SER A 109 14.05 11.87 2.45
CA SER A 109 13.88 13.25 2.07
C SER A 109 12.77 13.33 1.02
N ARG A 110 11.96 14.38 1.05
CA ARG A 110 10.89 14.61 0.07
C ARG A 110 11.30 15.70 -0.89
N GLU A 111 11.35 15.36 -2.17
CA GLU A 111 11.58 16.31 -3.24
C GLU A 111 10.29 16.56 -4.02
N THR A 112 9.84 17.81 -4.06
CA THR A 112 8.68 18.21 -4.86
C THR A 112 9.11 18.55 -6.27
N ARG A 113 8.57 17.82 -7.25
CA ARG A 113 8.72 18.05 -8.68
C ARG A 113 7.39 18.51 -9.25
N ARG A 114 7.37 19.04 -10.47
CA ARG A 114 6.13 19.43 -11.16
C ARG A 114 6.08 18.85 -12.57
N VAL A 115 4.92 18.35 -12.98
CA VAL A 115 4.62 18.01 -14.37
C VAL A 115 4.10 19.26 -15.06
N LEU A 116 4.76 19.67 -16.16
CA LEU A 116 4.44 20.89 -16.93
C LEU A 116 4.31 22.17 -16.07
N GLY A 117 4.99 22.23 -14.91
CA GLY A 117 4.94 23.37 -13.99
C GLY A 117 3.66 23.49 -13.14
N LEU A 118 2.64 22.66 -13.39
CA LEU A 118 1.29 22.83 -12.81
C LEU A 118 0.96 21.77 -11.75
N PHE A 119 1.30 20.51 -11.98
CA PHE A 119 0.91 19.42 -11.10
C PHE A 119 2.09 18.94 -10.24
N PRO A 120 2.14 19.28 -8.95
CA PRO A 120 3.21 18.81 -8.08
C PRO A 120 3.12 17.29 -7.88
N TYR A 121 4.27 16.64 -7.87
CA TYR A 121 4.42 15.25 -7.46
C TYR A 121 5.66 15.10 -6.59
N HIS A 122 5.64 14.10 -5.69
CA HIS A 122 6.71 13.92 -4.72
C HIS A 122 7.58 12.72 -5.08
N ARG A 123 8.89 12.88 -4.91
CA ARG A 123 9.87 11.78 -4.88
C ARG A 123 10.43 11.68 -3.48
N HIS A 124 10.73 10.45 -3.07
CA HIS A 124 11.29 10.18 -1.75
C HIS A 124 12.64 9.50 -1.91
N PHE A 125 13.69 10.09 -1.34
CA PHE A 125 15.04 9.55 -1.41
C PHE A 125 15.51 9.13 -0.02
N PRO A 126 16.15 7.96 0.14
CA PRO A 126 16.78 7.61 1.40
C PRO A 126 17.81 8.65 1.83
N VAL A 127 17.79 8.99 3.10
CA VAL A 127 18.79 9.85 3.74
C VAL A 127 19.87 8.97 4.35
N HIS A 128 21.12 9.45 4.40
CA HIS A 128 22.21 8.68 5.00
C HIS A 128 22.09 8.65 6.54
N PRO A 129 22.23 7.47 7.18
CA PRO A 129 22.52 6.16 6.58
C PRO A 129 21.30 5.53 5.90
N ASP A 130 21.48 5.10 4.64
CA ASP A 130 20.41 4.48 3.84
C ASP A 130 20.04 3.10 4.40
N LEU A 131 18.81 2.97 4.88
CA LEU A 131 18.28 1.75 5.48
C LEU A 131 17.83 0.72 4.42
N VAL A 132 17.60 1.12 3.17
CA VAL A 132 17.03 0.26 2.12
C VAL A 132 17.93 -0.95 1.81
N PRO A 133 19.25 -0.83 1.62
CA PRO A 133 20.12 -1.99 1.38
C PRO A 133 20.13 -2.99 2.54
N GLY A 134 20.12 -2.49 3.79
CA GLY A 134 20.05 -3.31 4.99
C GLY A 134 18.74 -4.09 5.07
N LEU A 135 17.62 -3.42 4.81
CA LEU A 135 16.30 -4.03 4.79
C LEU A 135 16.16 -5.08 3.68
N ARG A 136 16.65 -4.80 2.46
CA ARG A 136 16.65 -5.76 1.34
C ARG A 136 17.52 -6.98 1.62
N ARG A 137 18.66 -6.81 2.31
CA ARG A 137 19.48 -7.93 2.79
C ARG A 137 18.74 -8.80 3.81
N ARG A 138 18.08 -8.17 4.79
CA ARG A 138 17.28 -8.88 5.80
C ARG A 138 16.15 -9.68 5.14
N PHE A 139 15.42 -9.05 4.22
CA PHE A 139 14.34 -9.69 3.46
C PHE A 139 14.84 -10.89 2.64
N ALA A 140 15.98 -10.76 1.96
CA ALA A 140 16.59 -11.87 1.23
C ALA A 140 17.06 -13.02 2.14
N HIS A 141 17.58 -12.70 3.33
CA HIS A 141 17.94 -13.71 4.32
C HIS A 141 16.69 -14.46 4.83
N ALA A 142 15.62 -13.73 5.12
CA ALA A 142 14.33 -14.32 5.50
C ALA A 142 13.78 -15.22 4.39
N GLU A 143 13.87 -14.80 3.12
CA GLU A 143 13.47 -15.62 1.97
C GLU A 143 14.26 -16.93 1.89
N LYS A 144 15.58 -16.88 2.09
CA LYS A 144 16.44 -18.08 2.12
C LYS A 144 16.07 -19.02 3.27
N ALA A 145 15.69 -18.47 4.41
CA ALA A 145 15.25 -19.24 5.59
C ALA A 145 13.78 -19.70 5.51
N GLY A 146 13.04 -19.36 4.44
CA GLY A 146 11.63 -19.72 4.30
C GLY A 146 10.67 -18.88 5.15
N TYR A 147 11.05 -17.65 5.51
CA TYR A 147 10.27 -16.70 6.30
C TYR A 147 9.79 -17.27 7.66
N PRO A 148 10.69 -17.60 8.59
CA PRO A 148 10.30 -18.09 9.91
C PRO A 148 9.58 -17.02 10.75
N ASP A 149 10.01 -15.76 10.63
CA ASP A 149 9.45 -14.64 11.37
C ASP A 149 8.06 -14.24 10.81
N PRO A 150 7.02 -14.08 11.67
CA PRO A 150 5.69 -13.63 11.25
C PRO A 150 5.70 -12.30 10.47
N ARG A 151 6.56 -11.36 10.86
CA ARG A 151 6.68 -10.04 10.25
C ARG A 151 7.26 -10.13 8.84
N ASP A 152 8.30 -10.95 8.64
CA ASP A 152 8.87 -11.17 7.31
C ASP A 152 7.90 -11.96 6.40
N ARG A 153 7.08 -12.87 6.95
CA ARG A 153 5.98 -13.52 6.20
C ARG A 153 4.95 -12.53 5.69
N LEU A 154 4.53 -11.60 6.55
CA LEU A 154 3.58 -10.55 6.19
C LEU A 154 4.16 -9.62 5.10
N LEU A 155 5.43 -9.21 5.23
CA LEU A 155 6.11 -8.44 4.18
C LEU A 155 6.15 -9.21 2.86
N ALA A 156 6.52 -10.49 2.87
CA ALA A 156 6.56 -11.34 1.68
C ALA A 156 5.18 -11.50 1.02
N ALA A 157 4.14 -11.69 1.84
CA ALA A 157 2.75 -11.76 1.39
C ALA A 157 2.32 -10.45 0.70
N LEU A 158 2.61 -9.29 1.31
CA LEU A 158 2.28 -7.97 0.78
C LEU A 158 3.08 -7.64 -0.50
N VAL A 159 4.37 -7.98 -0.54
CA VAL A 159 5.21 -7.87 -1.74
C VAL A 159 4.59 -8.65 -2.91
N SER A 160 4.11 -9.87 -2.66
CA SER A 160 3.38 -10.62 -3.68
C SER A 160 2.03 -10.02 -4.04
N ALA A 161 1.29 -9.46 -3.07
CA ALA A 161 0.01 -8.78 -3.31
C ALA A 161 0.15 -7.59 -4.26
N MET A 162 1.24 -6.84 -4.13
CA MET A 162 1.58 -5.65 -4.92
C MET A 162 2.22 -5.98 -6.29
N GLY A 163 2.42 -7.27 -6.60
CA GLY A 163 3.05 -7.68 -7.87
C GLY A 163 4.57 -7.55 -7.91
N LEU A 164 5.24 -7.35 -6.76
CA LEU A 164 6.69 -7.10 -6.68
C LEU A 164 7.53 -8.35 -6.41
N ALA A 165 6.92 -9.53 -6.33
CA ALA A 165 7.63 -10.77 -6.03
C ALA A 165 8.77 -11.07 -7.00
N SER A 166 8.61 -10.82 -8.31
CA SER A 166 9.68 -11.00 -9.30
C SER A 166 10.83 -10.02 -9.16
N THR A 167 10.54 -8.81 -8.68
CA THR A 167 11.51 -7.73 -8.55
C THR A 167 12.35 -7.90 -7.28
N LEU A 168 11.76 -8.41 -6.21
CA LEU A 168 12.39 -8.46 -4.88
C LEU A 168 12.91 -9.84 -4.47
N THR A 169 12.49 -10.91 -5.14
CA THR A 169 13.03 -12.26 -4.87
C THR A 169 14.50 -12.38 -5.31
N ARG A 170 15.31 -13.05 -4.50
CA ARG A 170 16.64 -13.56 -4.90
C ARG A 170 16.62 -15.03 -5.28
N ASN A 171 15.54 -15.74 -4.93
CA ASN A 171 15.36 -17.16 -5.19
C ASN A 171 14.56 -17.45 -6.47
N GLY A 172 14.33 -16.46 -7.33
CA GLY A 172 13.69 -16.63 -8.63
C GLY A 172 12.27 -17.22 -8.55
N ARG A 173 11.99 -18.27 -9.34
CA ARG A 173 10.65 -18.90 -9.40
C ARG A 173 10.21 -19.55 -8.07
N PRO A 174 11.06 -20.30 -7.35
CA PRO A 174 10.74 -20.77 -6.01
C PRO A 174 10.31 -19.65 -5.05
N GLY A 175 11.07 -18.57 -4.98
CA GLY A 175 10.77 -17.42 -4.13
C GLY A 175 9.41 -16.78 -4.45
N ARG A 176 9.14 -16.53 -5.73
CA ARG A 176 7.81 -16.05 -6.18
C ARG A 176 6.67 -16.98 -5.77
N THR A 177 6.88 -18.28 -5.89
CA THR A 177 5.87 -19.29 -5.49
C THR A 177 5.61 -19.23 -3.99
N ALA A 178 6.66 -19.18 -3.18
CA ALA A 178 6.56 -19.08 -1.73
C ALA A 178 5.79 -17.83 -1.30
N MET A 179 6.14 -16.64 -1.82
CA MET A 179 5.43 -15.41 -1.50
C MET A 179 3.96 -15.45 -1.97
N LYS A 180 3.66 -16.11 -3.10
CA LYS A 180 2.28 -16.28 -3.59
C LYS A 180 1.44 -17.17 -2.68
N VAL A 181 2.05 -18.20 -2.08
CA VAL A 181 1.41 -19.04 -1.06
C VAL A 181 1.11 -18.20 0.18
N LEU A 182 2.10 -17.46 0.69
CA LEU A 182 1.91 -16.57 1.85
C LEU A 182 0.82 -15.53 1.60
N ARG A 183 0.79 -14.88 0.43
CA ARG A 183 -0.26 -13.92 0.07
C ARG A 183 -1.68 -14.52 0.14
N ARG A 184 -1.84 -15.82 -0.12
CA ARG A 184 -3.14 -16.51 -0.04
C ARG A 184 -3.50 -16.93 1.39
N SER A 185 -2.52 -17.11 2.27
CA SER A 185 -2.76 -17.42 3.69
C SER A 185 -3.02 -16.17 4.52
N GLU A 186 -2.43 -15.03 4.15
CA GLU A 186 -2.60 -13.77 4.87
C GLU A 186 -3.80 -12.96 4.33
N TRP A 187 -4.79 -12.71 5.19
CA TRP A 187 -6.02 -12.00 4.82
C TRP A 187 -5.76 -10.53 4.44
N THR A 188 -4.78 -9.88 5.09
CA THR A 188 -4.35 -8.51 4.78
C THR A 188 -3.79 -8.43 3.36
N ALA A 189 -2.91 -9.35 2.99
CA ALA A 189 -2.34 -9.45 1.65
C ALA A 189 -3.39 -9.80 0.59
N THR A 190 -4.38 -10.63 0.95
CA THR A 190 -5.52 -10.93 0.07
C THR A 190 -6.37 -9.67 -0.20
N ALA A 191 -6.64 -8.86 0.83
CA ALA A 191 -7.35 -7.59 0.68
C ALA A 191 -6.60 -6.59 -0.21
N VAL A 192 -5.27 -6.47 -0.03
CA VAL A 192 -4.41 -5.66 -0.90
C VAL A 192 -4.46 -6.16 -2.34
N HIS A 193 -4.29 -7.46 -2.54
CA HIS A 193 -4.26 -8.04 -3.88
C HIS A 193 -5.57 -7.83 -4.64
N HIS A 194 -6.70 -7.93 -3.95
CA HIS A 194 -8.01 -7.63 -4.53
C HIS A 194 -8.06 -6.20 -5.09
N ASN A 195 -7.66 -5.21 -4.30
CA ASN A 195 -7.71 -3.80 -4.71
C ASN A 195 -6.70 -3.48 -5.82
N VAL A 196 -5.49 -4.07 -5.75
CA VAL A 196 -4.50 -3.98 -6.85
C VAL A 196 -5.12 -4.50 -8.15
N LYS A 197 -5.71 -5.70 -8.13
CA LYS A 197 -6.34 -6.29 -9.32
C LYS A 197 -7.52 -5.47 -9.83
N GLN A 198 -8.36 -4.96 -8.94
CA GLN A 198 -9.49 -4.13 -9.32
C GLN A 198 -9.04 -2.82 -9.99
N SER A 199 -7.97 -2.19 -9.48
CA SER A 199 -7.40 -0.97 -10.06
C SER A 199 -6.78 -1.21 -11.44
N GLU A 200 -6.15 -2.37 -11.67
CA GLU A 200 -5.62 -2.75 -12.98
C GLU A 200 -6.75 -2.95 -14.00
N SER A 201 -7.86 -3.59 -13.60
CA SER A 201 -9.02 -3.78 -14.48
C SER A 201 -9.83 -2.51 -14.74
N GLY A 202 -9.83 -1.55 -13.81
CA GLY A 202 -10.53 -0.27 -13.95
C GLY A 202 -9.77 0.77 -14.77
N GLY A 203 -8.45 0.60 -14.95
CA GLY A 203 -7.59 1.50 -15.73
C GLY A 203 -7.67 1.32 -17.25
N GLY A 204 -8.52 0.42 -17.75
CA GLY A 204 -8.65 0.10 -19.19
C GLY A 204 -9.70 0.89 -19.97
N GLY A 205 -10.31 1.92 -19.39
CA GLY A 205 -11.44 2.65 -20.00
C GLY A 205 -11.37 4.16 -19.78
N GLY A 206 -10.38 4.81 -20.39
CA GLY A 206 -10.28 6.26 -20.49
C GLY A 206 -9.97 6.65 -21.93
N SER A 207 -10.91 6.39 -22.85
CA SER A 207 -10.89 6.98 -24.17
C SER A 207 -11.20 8.47 -24.05
N ASP A 208 -10.26 9.31 -24.47
CA ASP A 208 -10.46 10.73 -24.75
C ASP A 208 -11.54 10.90 -25.83
N GLY A 209 -12.80 10.93 -25.39
CA GLY A 209 -13.96 11.26 -26.21
C GLY A 209 -14.17 12.77 -26.19
N TRP A 210 -13.33 13.49 -26.92
CA TRP A 210 -13.55 14.89 -27.23
C TRP A 210 -14.68 14.97 -28.27
N SER A 211 -15.94 14.92 -27.81
CA SER A 211 -17.11 15.22 -28.65
C SER A 211 -17.30 16.74 -28.66
N GLY A 212 -16.71 17.38 -29.66
CA GLY A 212 -17.04 18.76 -30.03
C GLY A 212 -18.44 18.80 -30.63
N ASP A 213 -19.42 19.17 -29.81
CA ASP A 213 -20.71 19.64 -30.29
C ASP A 213 -20.55 21.11 -30.71
N SER A 214 -20.78 21.38 -31.99
CA SER A 214 -20.78 22.73 -32.57
C SER A 214 -22.04 22.86 -33.41
N GLY A 215 -23.17 23.01 -32.72
CA GLY A 215 -24.40 23.56 -33.27
C GLY A 215 -24.56 25.02 -32.85
N ALA A 216 -24.17 25.96 -33.71
CA ALA A 216 -24.56 27.37 -33.59
C ALA A 216 -25.14 27.82 -34.94
N GLY A 217 -26.40 28.24 -34.88
CA GLY A 217 -27.29 28.40 -36.01
C GLY A 217 -27.00 29.62 -36.89
N TRP A 218 -27.30 29.44 -38.16
CA TRP A 218 -27.43 30.50 -39.14
C TRP A 218 -28.78 31.21 -38.98
N LEU A 219 -28.74 32.52 -38.82
CA LEU A 219 -29.91 33.40 -38.87
C LEU A 219 -29.60 34.65 -39.70
N ARG A 220 -30.56 34.97 -40.59
CA ARG A 220 -30.78 36.21 -41.37
C ARG A 220 -30.01 36.27 -42.70
N ARG A 221 -30.60 36.64 -43.85
CA ARG A 221 -31.69 37.59 -44.23
C ARG A 221 -32.39 37.01 -45.50
N GLY A 222 -33.62 37.29 -45.91
CA GLY A 222 -34.47 38.47 -45.73
C GLY A 222 -34.51 39.27 -47.04
N TRP A 223 -35.57 39.03 -47.84
CA TRP A 223 -36.03 39.68 -49.09
C TRP A 223 -35.28 39.32 -50.38
#